data_AF-A0A3D6DMP5-F1
#
_entry.id   AF-A0A3D6DMP5-F1
#
_cell.length_a   1.000
_cell.length_b   1.000
_cell.length_c   1.000
_cell.angle_alpha   90.00
_cell.angle_beta   90.00
_cell.angle_gamma   90.00
#
_symmetry.space_group_name_H-M   'P 1'
#
loop_
_entity.id
_entity.type
_entity.pdbx_description
1 polymer ?
#
loop_
_entity_poly.entity_id
_entity_poly.type
_entity_poly.pdbx_seq_one_letter_code
_entity_poly.pdbx_strand_id
1 'polypeptide(L)'
;MVSAQQLQKIMPSATPARIANFVCPLNATMDEFGITTPKRQAAFLAQLAHESGSLRYVREIASGDAYDNRADLGNTRPDAIALAIAARAGLA
;
A
#
# COMPACT_ATOMS: atom_id res chain seq x y z
N MET A 1 -13.37 14.35 -3.13
CA MET A 1 -12.53 13.86 -4.25
C MET A 1 -11.35 14.81 -4.40
N VAL A 2 -10.19 14.30 -4.79
CA VAL A 2 -8.95 15.06 -4.97
C VAL A 2 -8.58 15.16 -6.45
N SER A 3 -8.01 16.29 -6.87
CA SER A 3 -7.45 16.45 -8.21
C SER A 3 -6.06 15.83 -8.33
N ALA A 4 -5.59 15.59 -9.56
CA ALA A 4 -4.23 15.10 -9.80
C ALA A 4 -3.17 16.06 -9.22
N GLN A 5 -3.39 17.37 -9.31
CA GLN A 5 -2.49 18.38 -8.73
C GLN A 5 -2.48 18.34 -7.20
N GLN A 6 -3.63 18.13 -6.56
CA GLN A 6 -3.71 17.96 -5.11
C GLN A 6 -3.00 16.66 -4.70
N LEU A 7 -3.23 15.56 -5.42
CA LEU A 7 -2.59 14.28 -5.14
C LEU A 7 -1.06 14.35 -5.29
N GLN A 8 -0.54 15.03 -6.33
CA GLN A 8 0.89 15.25 -6.52
C GLN A 8 1.52 16.04 -5.36
N LYS A 9 0.78 17.01 -4.78
CA LYS A 9 1.24 17.76 -3.59
C LYS A 9 1.25 16.90 -2.33
N ILE A 10 0.26 16.01 -2.18
CA ILE A 10 0.16 15.09 -1.02
C ILE A 10 1.23 13.99 -1.11
N MET A 11 1.53 13.52 -2.32
CA MET A 11 2.44 12.39 -2.60
C MET A 11 3.61 12.85 -3.48
N PRO A 12 4.53 13.69 -2.96
CA PRO A 12 5.54 14.38 -3.78
C PRO A 12 6.56 13.44 -4.43
N SER A 13 6.76 12.22 -3.92
CA SER A 13 7.67 11.23 -4.54
C SER A 13 7.00 10.37 -5.61
N ALA A 14 5.69 10.51 -5.84
CA ALA A 14 5.01 9.84 -6.95
C ALA A 14 5.42 10.49 -8.28
N THR A 15 5.65 9.66 -9.30
CA THR A 15 5.85 10.15 -10.67
C THR A 15 4.52 10.67 -11.25
N PRO A 16 4.55 11.61 -12.21
CA PRO A 16 3.33 12.08 -12.87
C PRO A 16 2.49 10.96 -13.48
N ALA A 17 3.15 9.92 -14.04
CA ALA A 17 2.46 8.75 -14.57
C ALA A 17 1.70 7.97 -13.49
N ARG A 18 2.27 7.84 -12.28
CA ARG A 18 1.57 7.21 -11.16
C ARG A 18 0.42 8.07 -10.65
N ILE A 19 0.60 9.37 -10.53
CA ILE A 19 -0.51 10.28 -10.19
C ILE A 19 -1.66 10.12 -11.18
N ALA A 20 -1.38 10.08 -12.48
CA ALA A 20 -2.39 9.87 -13.52
C ALA A 20 -3.09 8.51 -13.38
N ASN A 21 -2.33 7.45 -13.09
CA ASN A 21 -2.89 6.10 -12.93
C ASN A 21 -3.74 5.93 -11.66
N PHE A 22 -3.42 6.63 -10.57
CA PHE A 22 -4.05 6.40 -9.26
C PHE A 22 -5.14 7.41 -8.88
N VAL A 23 -5.19 8.61 -9.48
CA VAL A 23 -6.16 9.63 -9.06
C VAL A 23 -7.61 9.18 -9.21
N CYS A 24 -7.96 8.51 -10.31
CA CYS A 24 -9.32 8.02 -10.54
C CYS A 24 -9.67 6.84 -9.61
N PRO A 25 -8.87 5.76 -9.52
CA PRO A 25 -9.12 4.67 -8.58
C PRO A 25 -9.23 5.13 -7.13
N LEU A 26 -8.34 6.01 -6.65
CA LEU A 26 -8.40 6.51 -5.27
C LEU A 26 -9.68 7.27 -4.98
N ASN A 27 -10.12 8.11 -5.92
CA ASN A 27 -11.38 8.83 -5.78
C ASN A 27 -12.58 7.88 -5.79
N ALA A 28 -12.58 6.86 -6.65
CA ALA A 28 -13.64 5.85 -6.70
C ALA A 28 -13.71 5.05 -5.39
N THR A 29 -12.57 4.59 -4.87
CA THR A 29 -12.49 3.88 -3.58
C THR A 29 -12.97 4.76 -2.43
N MET A 30 -12.55 6.03 -2.39
CA MET A 30 -13.01 6.94 -1.33
C MET A 30 -14.52 7.17 -1.38
N ASP A 31 -15.13 7.17 -2.57
CA ASP A 31 -16.57 7.27 -2.73
C ASP A 31 -17.29 5.98 -2.29
N GLU A 32 -16.85 4.83 -2.82
CA GLU A 32 -17.38 3.49 -2.52
C GLU A 32 -17.43 3.20 -1.02
N PHE A 33 -16.36 3.55 -0.29
CA PHE A 33 -16.25 3.27 1.14
C PHE A 33 -16.67 4.44 2.04
N GLY A 34 -17.33 5.48 1.50
CA GLY A 34 -17.86 6.59 2.29
C GLY A 34 -16.78 7.45 2.96
N ILE A 35 -15.58 7.53 2.38
CA ILE A 35 -14.47 8.40 2.77
C ILE A 35 -14.69 9.79 2.13
N THR A 36 -15.83 10.41 2.41
CA THR A 36 -16.32 11.58 1.67
C THR A 36 -15.97 12.92 2.33
N THR A 37 -15.63 12.94 3.63
CA THR A 37 -15.25 14.18 4.32
C THR A 37 -13.77 14.52 4.15
N PRO A 38 -13.38 15.82 4.11
CA PRO A 38 -11.99 16.20 3.93
C PRO A 38 -11.03 15.59 4.95
N LYS A 39 -11.45 15.48 6.22
CA LYS A 39 -10.64 14.86 7.29
C LYS A 39 -10.39 13.37 7.05
N ARG A 40 -11.42 12.63 6.61
CA ARG A 40 -11.28 11.19 6.30
C ARG A 40 -10.42 10.97 5.06
N GLN A 41 -10.58 11.80 4.03
CA GLN A 41 -9.73 11.76 2.83
C GLN A 41 -8.27 12.02 3.16
N ALA A 42 -7.99 13.06 3.97
CA ALA A 42 -6.64 13.36 4.40
C ALA A 42 -6.02 12.21 5.21
N ALA A 43 -6.75 11.64 6.17
CA ALA A 43 -6.26 10.52 6.97
C ALA A 43 -5.95 9.28 6.12
N PHE A 44 -6.86 8.92 5.21
CA PHE A 44 -6.68 7.79 4.29
C PHE A 44 -5.48 7.99 3.36
N LEU A 45 -5.40 9.16 2.70
CA LEU A 45 -4.30 9.47 1.78
C LEU A 45 -2.95 9.61 2.49
N ALA A 46 -2.93 10.10 3.73
CA ALA A 46 -1.71 10.20 4.53
C ALA A 46 -1.15 8.82 4.88
N GLN A 47 -2.00 7.87 5.30
CA GLN A 47 -1.60 6.48 5.54
C GLN A 47 -1.06 5.85 4.26
N LEU A 48 -1.79 5.98 3.15
CA LEU A 48 -1.33 5.43 1.88
C LEU A 48 0.01 6.04 1.45
N ALA A 49 0.19 7.35 1.62
CA ALA A 49 1.44 8.03 1.31
C ALA A 49 2.59 7.54 2.20
N HIS A 50 2.35 7.27 3.47
CA HIS A 50 3.38 6.76 4.38
C HIS A 50 3.83 5.35 3.98
N GLU A 51 2.88 4.41 3.89
CA GLU A 51 3.18 2.98 3.68
C GLU A 51 3.74 2.68 2.29
N SER A 52 3.32 3.43 1.26
CA SER A 52 3.79 3.22 -0.12
C SER A 52 4.99 4.09 -0.50
N GLY A 53 5.47 4.94 0.42
CA GLY A 53 6.47 5.97 0.11
C GLY A 53 5.98 6.93 -0.98
N SER A 54 4.78 7.49 -0.82
CA SER A 54 4.11 8.37 -1.79
C SER A 54 3.91 7.69 -3.14
N LEU A 55 3.30 6.50 -3.15
CA LEU A 55 3.08 5.64 -4.32
C LEU A 55 4.38 5.27 -5.04
N ARG A 56 5.54 5.37 -4.37
CA ARG A 56 6.83 4.95 -4.94
C ARG A 56 6.93 3.43 -5.03
N TYR A 57 6.33 2.73 -4.09
CA TYR A 57 6.35 1.28 -4.00
C TYR A 57 4.92 0.74 -4.05
N VAL A 58 4.70 -0.24 -4.93
CA VAL A 58 3.41 -0.94 -5.10
C VAL A 58 3.53 -2.42 -4.73
N ARG A 59 4.71 -2.80 -4.21
CA ARG A 59 5.07 -4.09 -3.66
C ARG A 59 5.92 -3.83 -2.43
N GLU A 60 5.90 -4.76 -1.50
CA GLU A 60 6.78 -4.74 -0.34
C GLU A 60 8.25 -4.75 -0.78
N ILE A 61 9.08 -4.01 -0.06
CA ILE A 61 10.53 -3.90 -0.34
C ILE A 61 11.30 -4.99 0.40
N ALA A 62 10.84 -5.37 1.59
CA ALA A 62 11.44 -6.42 2.38
C ALA A 62 11.19 -7.79 1.73
N SER A 63 12.12 -8.73 1.93
CA SER A 63 11.91 -10.12 1.50
C SER A 63 10.78 -10.80 2.27
N GLY A 64 10.45 -10.30 3.47
CA GLY A 64 9.48 -10.90 4.39
C GLY A 64 10.06 -12.01 5.26
N ASP A 65 11.32 -12.44 5.04
CA ASP A 65 11.96 -13.53 5.81
C ASP A 65 12.08 -13.20 7.31
N ALA A 66 12.16 -11.89 7.63
CA ALA A 66 12.22 -11.40 9.01
C ALA A 66 10.94 -11.69 9.81
N TYR A 67 9.84 -12.03 9.15
CA TYR A 67 8.58 -12.40 9.80
C TYR A 67 8.49 -13.90 10.10
N ASP A 68 9.37 -14.74 9.56
CA ASP A 68 9.34 -16.17 9.77
C ASP A 68 9.75 -16.51 11.22
N ASN A 69 9.09 -17.50 11.81
CA ASN A 69 9.30 -17.95 13.19
C ASN A 69 9.02 -16.89 14.28
N ARG A 70 8.39 -15.76 13.93
CA ARG A 70 7.96 -14.74 14.90
C ARG A 70 6.74 -15.22 15.68
N ALA A 71 6.97 -15.70 16.90
CA ALA A 71 5.92 -16.20 17.78
C ALA A 71 4.88 -15.14 18.17
N ASP A 72 5.28 -13.89 18.32
CA ASP A 72 4.40 -12.77 18.64
C ASP A 72 3.50 -12.35 17.46
N LEU A 73 3.90 -12.66 16.22
CA LEU A 73 3.06 -12.50 15.03
C LEU A 73 2.25 -13.76 14.70
N GLY A 74 2.50 -14.88 15.39
CA GLY A 74 1.90 -16.17 15.10
C GLY A 74 2.49 -16.90 13.89
N ASN A 75 3.60 -16.42 13.33
CA ASN A 75 4.25 -16.98 12.14
C ASN A 75 5.17 -18.16 12.50
N THR A 76 4.65 -19.16 13.21
CA THR A 76 5.45 -20.32 13.71
C THR A 76 5.04 -21.64 13.08
N ARG A 77 3.98 -21.67 12.26
CA ARG A 77 3.50 -22.90 11.62
C ARG A 77 4.43 -23.28 10.45
N PRO A 78 5.11 -24.45 10.48
CA PRO A 78 6.14 -24.76 9.48
C PRO A 78 5.63 -24.85 8.03
N ASP A 79 4.41 -25.34 7.82
CA ASP A 79 3.76 -25.42 6.51
C ASP A 79 3.47 -24.02 5.92
N ALA A 80 3.00 -23.08 6.75
CA ALA A 80 2.75 -21.70 6.35
C ALA A 80 4.05 -20.98 5.98
N ILE A 81 5.11 -21.20 6.77
CA ILE A 81 6.45 -20.66 6.47
C ILE A 81 6.97 -21.24 5.15
N ALA A 82 6.87 -22.55 4.94
CA ALA A 82 7.30 -23.18 3.70
C ALA A 82 6.57 -22.61 2.47
N LEU A 83 5.25 -22.38 2.58
CA LEU A 83 4.46 -21.73 1.53
C LEU A 83 4.92 -20.28 1.28
N ALA A 84 5.18 -19.51 2.33
CA ALA A 84 5.70 -18.16 2.20
C ALA A 84 7.09 -18.15 1.54
N ILE A 85 7.99 -19.08 1.88
CA ILE A 85 9.29 -19.25 1.22
C ILE A 85 9.11 -19.56 -0.27
N ALA A 86 8.22 -20.49 -0.62
CA ALA A 86 7.95 -20.84 -2.00
C ALA A 86 7.41 -19.65 -2.82
N ALA A 87 6.49 -18.87 -2.23
CA ALA A 87 5.96 -17.66 -2.86
C ALA A 87 7.05 -16.59 -3.09
N ARG A 88 7.94 -16.40 -2.12
CA ARG A 88 9.10 -15.49 -2.23
C ARG A 88 10.11 -15.93 -3.28
N ALA A 89 10.25 -17.24 -3.48
CA ALA A 89 11.12 -17.82 -4.50
C ALA A 89 10.51 -17.84 -5.92
N GLY A 90 9.23 -17.44 -6.08
CA GLY A 90 8.52 -17.50 -7.36
C GLY A 90 8.21 -18.92 -7.83
N LEU A 91 8.08 -19.86 -6.89
CA LEU A 91 7.82 -21.28 -7.14
C LEU A 91 6.35 -21.68 -6.94
N ALA A 92 5.46 -20.69 -6.73
CA ALA A 92 4.04 -20.85 -6.46
C ALA A 92 3.17 -20.21 -7.55
#